data_AF-A0A3C1THR4-F1
#
_entry.id   AF-A0A3C1THR4-F1
#
_cell.length_a   1.000
_cell.length_b   1.000
_cell.length_c   1.000
_cell.angle_alpha   90.00
_cell.angle_beta   90.00
_cell.angle_gamma   90.00
#
_symmetry.space_group_name_H-M   'P 1'
#
loop_
_entity.id
_entity.type
_entity.pdbx_description
1 polymer ?
#
loop_
_entity_poly.entity_id
_entity_poly.type
_entity_poly.pdbx_seq_one_letter_code
_entity_poly.pdbx_strand_id
1 'polypeptide(L)'
;MRFLQFDKDKLADVFLFEAERNYTMVYYHNGHRDVYSFPLKRFHEFLLNEPSFVRIHKSYLVNRRYIKAIARDHIQLHNGQFLPVARRREV
;
A
#
# COMPACT_ATOMS: atom_id res chain seq x y z
N MET A 1 -7.99 3.92 -22.63
CA MET A 1 -7.08 3.55 -21.52
C MET A 1 -7.63 4.21 -20.26
N ARG A 2 -8.19 3.46 -19.30
CA ARG A 2 -8.80 4.05 -18.09
C ARG A 2 -7.68 4.65 -17.24
N PHE A 3 -7.70 5.97 -17.06
CA PHE A 3 -6.76 6.66 -16.19
C PHE A 3 -7.05 6.28 -14.74
N LEU A 4 -6.00 6.15 -13.94
CA LEU A 4 -6.17 6.00 -12.50
C LEU A 4 -6.68 7.35 -11.97
N GLN A 5 -7.97 7.43 -11.67
CA GLN A 5 -8.56 8.62 -11.06
C GLN A 5 -8.39 8.54 -9.54
N PHE A 6 -7.13 8.59 -9.10
CA PHE A 6 -6.77 8.70 -7.69
C PHE A 6 -6.32 10.14 -7.42
N ASP A 7 -6.94 10.76 -6.44
CA ASP A 7 -6.64 12.12 -6.04
C ASP A 7 -5.36 12.16 -5.20
N LYS A 8 -4.33 12.90 -5.66
CA LYS A 8 -3.03 12.95 -4.97
C LYS A 8 -3.09 13.67 -3.63
N ASP A 9 -4.02 14.60 -3.43
CA ASP A 9 -4.13 15.35 -2.18
C ASP A 9 -4.49 14.41 -1.01
N LYS A 10 -5.16 13.29 -1.32
CA LYS A 10 -5.47 12.26 -0.33
C LYS A 10 -4.27 11.41 0.12
N LEU A 11 -3.11 11.47 -0.55
CA LEU A 11 -1.97 10.59 -0.24
C LEU A 11 -1.45 10.76 1.19
N ALA A 12 -1.56 11.96 1.75
CA ALA A 12 -1.16 12.23 3.12
C ALA A 12 -1.94 11.38 4.14
N ASP A 13 -3.21 11.10 3.85
CA ASP A 13 -4.10 10.32 4.71
C ASP A 13 -4.08 8.81 4.40
N VAL A 14 -3.45 8.40 3.29
CA VAL A 14 -3.39 6.98 2.94
C VAL A 14 -2.44 6.25 3.87
N PHE A 15 -3.00 5.21 4.47
CA PHE A 15 -2.34 4.31 5.40
C PHE A 15 -1.77 3.07 4.69
N LEU A 16 -2.59 2.42 3.85
CA LEU A 16 -2.28 1.15 3.20
C LEU A 16 -3.02 1.00 1.87
N PHE A 17 -2.35 0.45 0.87
CA PHE A 17 -2.98 -0.14 -0.30
C PHE A 17 -2.86 -1.67 -0.24
N GLU A 18 -3.99 -2.36 -0.33
CA GLU A 18 -4.08 -3.82 -0.30
C GLU A 18 -4.64 -4.35 -1.63
N ALA A 19 -3.98 -5.35 -2.21
CA ALA A 19 -4.47 -6.02 -3.40
C ALA A 19 -5.46 -7.13 -3.04
N GLU A 20 -6.66 -7.06 -3.61
CA GLU A 20 -7.67 -8.13 -3.55
C GLU A 20 -8.05 -8.53 -4.98
N ARG A 21 -7.49 -9.64 -5.45
CA ARG A 21 -7.59 -10.10 -6.86
C ARG A 21 -7.20 -9.00 -7.86
N ASN A 22 -8.17 -8.42 -8.58
CA ASN A 22 -7.99 -7.36 -9.56
C ASN A 22 -8.36 -5.98 -9.02
N TYR A 23 -8.72 -5.89 -7.74
CA TYR A 23 -9.06 -4.67 -7.05
C TYR A 23 -7.94 -4.25 -6.11
N THR A 24 -7.92 -2.96 -5.79
CA THR A 24 -7.08 -2.40 -4.75
C THR A 24 -7.96 -1.69 -3.74
N MET A 25 -7.84 -2.09 -2.48
CA MET A 25 -8.43 -1.39 -1.34
C MET A 25 -7.43 -0.33 -0.88
N VAL A 26 -7.88 0.91 -0.74
CA VAL A 26 -7.11 2.01 -0.18
C VAL A 26 -7.68 2.32 1.19
N TYR A 27 -6.87 2.11 2.21
CA TYR A 27 -7.23 2.41 3.60
C TYR A 27 -6.66 3.75 4.01
N TYR A 28 -7.48 4.55 4.66
CA TYR A 28 -7.12 5.87 5.17
C TYR A 28 -6.96 5.85 6.68
N HIS A 29 -6.20 6.79 7.23
CA HIS A 29 -5.93 6.87 8.66
C HIS A 29 -7.20 7.05 9.52
N ASN A 30 -8.22 7.71 8.97
CA ASN A 30 -9.52 7.91 9.61
C ASN A 30 -10.45 6.68 9.62
N GLY A 31 -9.99 5.54 9.09
CA GLY A 31 -10.79 4.30 8.98
C GLY A 31 -11.68 4.23 7.73
N HIS A 32 -11.71 5.28 6.91
CA HIS A 32 -12.36 5.23 5.58
C HIS A 32 -11.61 4.27 4.66
N ARG A 33 -12.31 3.73 3.66
CA ARG A 33 -11.68 2.95 2.59
C ARG A 33 -12.34 3.21 1.24
N ASP A 34 -11.50 3.28 0.21
CA ASP A 34 -11.93 3.33 -1.19
C ASP A 34 -11.56 2.02 -1.89
N VAL A 35 -12.39 1.57 -2.83
CA VAL A 35 -12.13 0.37 -3.65
C VAL A 35 -11.98 0.76 -5.10
N TYR A 36 -10.86 0.38 -5.70
CA TYR A 36 -10.56 0.67 -7.10
C TYR A 36 -10.48 -0.62 -7.90
N SER A 37 -11.13 -0.65 -9.07
CA SER A 37 -11.05 -1.75 -10.06
C SER A 37 -9.73 -1.74 -10.85
N PHE A 38 -8.63 -1.46 -10.16
CA PHE A 38 -7.29 -1.48 -10.71
C PHE A 38 -6.40 -2.37 -9.84
N PRO A 39 -5.46 -3.12 -10.45
CA PRO A 39 -4.53 -3.92 -9.69
C PRO A 39 -3.52 -3.02 -8.97
N LEU A 40 -3.01 -3.49 -7.83
CA LEU A 40 -2.04 -2.78 -6.99
C LEU A 40 -0.78 -2.33 -7.76
N LYS A 41 -0.41 -3.08 -8.82
CA LYS A 41 0.72 -2.73 -9.70
C LYS A 41 0.57 -1.31 -10.28
N ARG A 42 -0.65 -0.90 -10.65
CA ARG A 42 -0.90 0.45 -11.20
C ARG A 42 -0.71 1.54 -10.17
N PHE A 43 -1.12 1.30 -8.93
CA PHE A 43 -0.86 2.22 -7.81
C PHE A 43 0.63 2.31 -7.52
N HIS A 44 1.35 1.19 -7.52
CA HIS A 44 2.80 1.18 -7.35
C HIS A 44 3.53 1.98 -8.45
N GLU A 45 3.11 1.84 -9.71
CA GLU A 45 3.64 2.64 -10.83
C GLU A 45 3.33 4.14 -10.67
N PHE A 46 2.09 4.47 -10.26
CA PHE A 46 1.67 5.84 -9.99
C PHE A 46 2.45 6.50 -8.83
N LEU A 47 2.81 5.71 -7.82
CA LEU A 47 3.50 6.16 -6.60
C LEU A 47 5.02 5.91 -6.64
N LEU A 48 5.59 5.59 -7.80
CA LEU A 48 7.01 5.26 -7.93
C LEU A 48 7.93 6.39 -7.45
N ASN A 49 7.49 7.65 -7.66
CA ASN A 49 8.23 8.84 -7.24
C ASN A 49 7.84 9.34 -5.84
N GLU A 50 6.97 8.63 -5.12
CA GLU A 50 6.51 9.02 -3.79
C GLU A 50 7.31 8.24 -2.72
N PRO A 51 8.34 8.85 -2.09
CA PRO A 51 9.25 8.14 -1.19
C PRO A 51 8.59 7.65 0.11
N SER A 52 7.41 8.20 0.42
CA SER A 52 6.60 7.79 1.56
C SER A 52 5.97 6.42 1.36
N PHE A 53 5.83 5.91 0.13
CA PHE A 53 5.22 4.60 -0.13
C PHE A 53 6.27 3.55 -0.45
N VAL A 54 6.13 2.36 0.13
CA VAL A 54 7.02 1.22 -0.12
C VAL A 54 6.22 -0.04 -0.36
N ARG A 55 6.56 -0.76 -1.42
CA ARG A 55 5.93 -2.04 -1.75
C ARG A 55 6.63 -3.16 -0.99
N ILE A 56 5.99 -3.67 0.05
CA ILE A 56 6.55 -4.72 0.91
C ILE A 56 6.15 -6.12 0.47
N HIS A 57 5.05 -6.27 -0.28
CA HIS A 57 4.53 -7.55 -0.71
C HIS A 57 3.81 -7.42 -2.06
N LYS A 58 3.55 -8.54 -2.74
CA LYS A 58 2.73 -8.52 -3.97
C LYS A 58 1.35 -7.91 -3.74
N SER A 59 0.83 -8.05 -2.52
CA SER A 59 -0.49 -7.57 -2.08
C SER A 59 -0.46 -6.31 -1.21
N TYR A 60 0.71 -5.77 -0.83
CA TYR A 60 0.75 -4.64 0.11
C TYR A 60 1.74 -3.55 -0.36
N LEU A 61 1.23 -2.33 -0.44
CA LEU A 61 2.00 -1.09 -0.62
C LEU A 61 1.64 -0.17 0.54
N VAL A 62 2.62 0.13 1.39
CA VAL A 62 2.40 0.77 2.70
C VAL A 62 3.00 2.15 2.72
N ASN A 63 2.36 3.07 3.45
CA ASN A 63 2.96 4.35 3.76
C ASN A 63 3.91 4.19 4.96
N ARG A 64 5.19 4.48 4.74
CA ARG A 64 6.30 4.31 5.70
C ARG A 64 6.10 5.11 6.97
N ARG A 65 5.38 6.23 6.90
CA ARG A 65 5.03 7.06 8.06
C ARG A 65 4.20 6.30 9.10
N TYR A 66 3.51 5.25 8.68
CA TYR A 66 2.64 4.45 9.53
C TYR A 66 3.25 3.11 9.96
N ILE A 67 4.54 2.87 9.67
CA ILE A 67 5.26 1.68 10.12
C ILE A 67 5.79 1.92 11.52
N LYS A 68 5.35 1.11 12.47
CA LYS A 68 5.79 1.13 13.86
C LYS A 68 7.08 0.33 14.07
N ALA A 69 7.19 -0.84 13.47
CA ALA A 69 8.36 -1.71 13.58
C ALA A 69 8.55 -2.55 12.31
N ILE A 70 9.80 -2.91 12.02
CA ILE A 70 10.17 -3.76 10.88
C ILE A 70 10.88 -4.99 11.43
N ALA A 71 10.36 -6.17 11.13
CA ALA A 71 10.97 -7.45 11.41
C ALA A 71 11.46 -8.11 10.10
N ARG A 72 12.05 -9.30 10.22
CA ARG A 72 12.63 -10.02 9.08
C ARG A 72 11.58 -10.45 8.04
N ASP A 73 10.40 -10.84 8.49
CA ASP A 73 9.35 -11.46 7.67
C ASP A 73 8.04 -10.67 7.68
N HIS A 74 7.93 -9.63 8.51
CA HIS A 74 6.74 -8.81 8.62
C HIS A 74 7.07 -7.38 9.05
N ILE A 75 6.12 -6.49 8.90
CA ILE A 75 6.12 -5.16 9.53
C ILE A 75 4.94 -5.07 10.51
N GLN A 76 5.08 -4.20 11.50
CA GLN A 76 3.99 -3.79 12.38
C GLN A 76 3.58 -2.36 12.02
N LEU A 77 2.29 -2.11 11.85
CA LEU A 77 1.73 -0.78 11.64
C LEU A 77 1.29 -0.14 12.97
N HIS A 78 1.09 1.17 13.00
CA HIS A 78 0.67 1.89 14.23
C HIS A 78 -0.68 1.45 14.79
N ASN A 79 -1.57 0.91 13.96
CA ASN A 79 -2.87 0.36 14.39
C ASN A 79 -2.75 -1.07 14.97
N GLY A 80 -1.55 -1.60 15.13
CA GLY A 80 -1.30 -2.94 15.67
C GLY A 80 -1.38 -4.07 14.63
N GLN A 81 -1.72 -3.78 13.37
CA GLN A 81 -1.72 -4.80 12.32
C GLN A 81 -0.31 -5.25 11.96
N PHE A 82 -0.17 -6.53 11.65
CA PHE A 82 1.06 -7.14 11.16
C PHE A 82 0.89 -7.51 9.68
N LEU A 83 1.76 -6.99 8.82
CA LEU A 83 1.74 -7.30 7.39
C LEU A 83 2.99 -8.08 6.99
N PRO A 84 2.86 -9.21 6.27
CA PRO A 84 4.01 -9.98 5.83
C PRO A 84 4.80 -9.21 4.77
N VAL A 85 6.12 -9.30 4.86
CA VAL A 85 7.04 -8.80 3.84
C VAL A 85 7.35 -9.96 2.90
N ALA A 86 7.18 -9.75 1.59
CA ALA A 86 7.60 -10.71 0.59
C ALA A 86 9.12 -10.89 0.71
N ARG A 87 9.57 -12.13 0.93
CA ARG A 87 10.97 -12.47 0.72
C ARG A 87 11.29 -12.24 -0.74
N ARG A 88 12.35 -11.48 -1.02
CA ARG A 88 12.90 -11.40 -2.37
C ARG A 88 13.18 -12.84 -2.80
N ARG A 89 12.54 -13.30 -3.89
CA ARG A 89 12.99 -14.53 -4.54
C ARG A 89 14.36 -14.21 -5.12
N GLU A 90 15.41 -14.62 -4.43
CA GLU A 90 16.74 -14.75 -5.00
C GLU A 90 16.65 -15.95 -5.96
N VAL A 91 16.42 -15.64 -7.24
CA VAL A 91 16.57 -16.58 -8.36
C VAL A 91 17.71 -16.10 -9.23
#